data_AF-A0A5B2Z895-F1
#
_entry.id   AF-A0A5B2Z895-F1
#
_cell.length_a   1.000
_cell.length_b   1.000
_cell.length_c   1.000
_cell.angle_alpha   90.00
_cell.angle_beta   90.00
_cell.angle_gamma   90.00
#
_symmetry.space_group_name_H-M   'P 1'
#
loop_
_entity.id
_entity.type
_entity.pdbx_description
1 polymer ?
#
loop_
_entity_poly.entity_id
_entity_poly.type
_entity_poly.pdbx_seq_one_letter_code
_entity_poly.pdbx_strand_id
1 'polypeptide(L)'
;MGIITLFLALDGILIDDNNQFELSNDYYKVCNNNESNYHISDYLNYIYNSINNPTHFANDLNHRYPSDCVPISIANALGTYFASSNNLVASDIYQESLYLVSNIFKSHLTITSTTFLFVITVFGPIAAILEKKFWKIKNQRKSFTQLTRKRILTKQKNRCAHCNRILVVVDFDHKNGNRADNRQVNCQALCPNCHAIKTRQRTIESKI
;
A
#
# COMPACT_ATOMS: atom_id res chain seq x y z
N MET A 1 13.88 -5.55 -8.38
CA MET A 1 14.18 -4.13 -8.10
C MET A 1 14.54 -3.43 -9.41
N GLY A 2 13.63 -3.28 -10.38
CA GLY A 2 14.01 -2.79 -11.70
C GLY A 2 12.89 -2.33 -12.64
N ILE A 3 11.69 -2.06 -12.12
CA ILE A 3 10.54 -1.60 -12.96
C ILE A 3 9.97 -0.26 -12.48
N ILE A 4 10.39 0.26 -11.32
CA ILE A 4 9.95 1.58 -10.84
C ILE A 4 10.70 2.73 -11.53
N THR A 5 11.86 2.46 -12.15
CA THR A 5 12.73 3.51 -12.71
C THR A 5 12.25 4.10 -14.05
N LEU A 6 11.28 3.50 -14.74
CA LEU A 6 10.87 3.97 -16.07
C LEU A 6 9.71 4.99 -16.05
N PHE A 7 8.95 5.07 -14.95
CA PHE A 7 7.86 6.05 -14.83
C PHE A 7 8.32 7.45 -14.37
N LEU A 8 9.57 7.58 -13.91
CA LEU A 8 10.14 8.85 -13.44
C LEU A 8 10.92 9.61 -14.53
N ALA A 9 10.95 9.10 -15.77
CA ALA A 9 11.66 9.77 -16.87
C ALA A 9 10.75 10.70 -17.70
N LEU A 10 9.43 10.63 -17.53
CA LEU A 10 8.48 11.54 -18.20
C LEU A 10 8.07 12.74 -17.33
N ASP A 11 8.19 12.61 -16.01
CA ASP A 11 8.18 13.73 -15.07
C ASP A 11 9.60 13.83 -14.51
N GLY A 12 10.43 14.72 -15.05
CA GLY A 12 11.86 14.82 -14.75
C GLY A 12 12.17 14.84 -13.25
N ILE A 13 12.52 13.68 -12.70
CA ILE A 13 13.04 13.53 -11.33
C ILE A 13 14.46 12.98 -11.46
N LEU A 14 15.44 13.86 -11.29
CA LEU A 14 16.83 13.46 -11.06
C LEU A 14 17.02 13.21 -9.56
N ILE A 15 17.59 12.07 -9.22
CA ILE A 15 17.95 11.71 -7.84
C ILE A 15 19.42 12.08 -7.65
N ASP A 16 19.69 13.08 -6.80
CA ASP A 16 21.02 13.32 -6.25
C ASP A 16 21.33 12.30 -5.12
N ASP A 17 22.61 11.99 -4.93
CA ASP A 17 23.17 11.05 -3.95
C ASP A 17 22.79 11.39 -2.49
N ASN A 18 22.16 12.55 -2.24
CA ASN A 18 21.73 13.03 -0.93
C ASN A 18 20.22 12.90 -0.65
N ASN A 19 19.43 12.31 -1.55
CA ASN A 19 18.04 11.90 -1.30
C ASN A 19 17.08 13.04 -0.88
N GLN A 20 17.23 14.25 -1.44
CA GLN A 20 16.26 15.33 -1.31
C GLN A 20 15.46 15.54 -2.61
N PHE A 21 14.15 15.79 -2.48
CA PHE A 21 13.25 16.03 -3.60
C PHE A 21 13.20 17.53 -3.93
N GLU A 22 13.77 17.93 -5.06
CA GLU A 22 13.45 19.22 -5.69
C GLU A 22 12.66 18.94 -6.98
N LEU A 23 11.46 19.51 -7.08
CA LEU A 23 10.74 19.61 -8.36
C LEU A 23 11.38 20.74 -9.16
N SER A 24 12.23 20.43 -10.16
CA SER A 24 12.60 21.44 -11.15
C SER A 24 11.43 21.61 -12.13
N ASN A 25 10.75 22.75 -12.04
CA ASN A 25 9.84 23.17 -13.10
C ASN A 25 10.70 23.64 -14.28
N ASP A 26 11.03 22.72 -15.18
CA ASP A 26 11.80 23.03 -16.39
C ASP A 26 10.92 23.83 -17.37
N TYR A 27 11.00 25.15 -17.22
CA TYR A 27 10.41 26.11 -18.12
C TYR A 27 11.40 26.43 -19.25
N TYR A 28 11.06 26.07 -20.51
CA TYR A 28 11.87 26.43 -21.67
C TYR A 28 11.32 27.70 -22.34
N LYS A 29 12.23 28.62 -22.70
CA LYS A 29 11.89 29.92 -23.30
C LYS A 29 12.00 29.85 -24.83
N VAL A 30 10.90 30.12 -25.53
CA VAL A 30 10.86 30.23 -27.00
C VAL A 30 10.76 31.71 -27.38
N CYS A 31 11.70 32.20 -28.18
CA CYS A 31 11.75 33.62 -28.58
C CYS A 31 11.13 33.78 -29.97
N ASN A 32 10.13 34.65 -30.11
CA ASN A 32 9.37 34.84 -31.34
C ASN A 32 9.96 35.99 -32.19
N ASN A 33 10.96 35.69 -32.99
CA ASN A 33 11.44 36.60 -34.03
C ASN A 33 11.04 36.03 -35.40
N ASN A 34 10.49 36.88 -36.28
CA ASN A 34 9.92 36.55 -37.59
C ASN A 34 10.93 36.04 -38.66
N GLU A 35 12.04 35.43 -38.25
CA GLU A 35 13.03 34.74 -39.11
C GLU A 35 13.12 33.23 -38.79
N SER A 36 12.08 32.66 -38.16
CA SER A 36 12.11 31.40 -37.39
C SER A 36 12.00 30.09 -38.18
N ASN A 37 12.13 30.09 -39.51
CA ASN A 37 12.14 28.82 -40.26
C ASN A 37 13.50 28.11 -40.28
N TYR A 38 14.59 28.79 -39.88
CA TYR A 38 15.95 28.23 -40.00
C TYR A 38 16.52 27.57 -38.74
N HIS A 39 15.78 27.49 -37.63
CA HIS A 39 16.34 26.99 -36.36
C HIS A 39 15.61 25.80 -35.74
N ILE A 40 14.50 25.33 -36.33
CA ILE A 40 13.81 24.13 -35.81
C ILE A 40 14.66 22.87 -36.03
N SER A 41 15.34 22.75 -37.17
CA SER A 41 16.25 21.61 -37.42
C SER A 41 17.42 21.59 -36.44
N ASP A 42 18.00 22.75 -36.13
CA ASP A 42 19.10 22.86 -35.17
C ASP A 42 18.63 22.49 -33.76
N TYR A 43 17.40 22.87 -33.40
CA TYR A 43 16.79 22.53 -32.12
C TYR A 43 16.47 21.03 -32.00
N LEU A 44 15.95 20.40 -33.05
CA LEU A 44 15.69 18.95 -33.06
C LEU A 44 17.00 18.16 -33.02
N ASN A 45 18.03 18.63 -33.73
CA ASN A 45 19.36 18.00 -33.72
C ASN A 45 20.03 18.18 -32.34
N TYR A 46 19.81 19.31 -31.69
CA TYR A 46 20.20 19.52 -30.30
C TYR A 46 19.52 18.52 -29.37
N ILE A 47 18.19 18.36 -29.41
CA ILE A 47 17.46 17.38 -28.58
C ILE A 47 17.98 15.96 -28.83
N TYR A 48 18.15 15.57 -30.09
CA TYR A 48 18.64 14.25 -30.46
C TYR A 48 20.05 13.97 -29.89
N ASN A 49 20.96 14.94 -30.00
CA ASN A 49 22.30 14.82 -29.42
C ASN A 49 22.31 14.86 -27.89
N SER A 50 21.37 15.60 -27.29
CA SER A 50 21.19 15.71 -25.83
C SER A 50 20.77 14.36 -25.20
N ILE A 51 19.86 13.65 -25.86
CA ILE A 51 19.39 12.33 -25.43
C ILE A 51 20.49 11.28 -25.58
N ASN A 52 21.30 11.39 -26.64
CA ASN A 52 22.30 10.40 -26.98
C ASN A 52 23.67 10.62 -26.29
N ASN A 53 23.99 11.85 -25.85
CA ASN A 53 25.26 12.19 -25.18
C ASN A 53 25.06 13.23 -24.05
N PRO A 54 24.58 12.81 -22.86
CA PRO A 54 24.17 13.73 -21.79
C PRO A 54 25.31 14.46 -21.05
N THR A 55 26.58 14.11 -21.26
CA THR A 55 27.71 14.59 -20.44
C THR A 55 28.27 15.97 -20.81
N HIS A 56 27.73 16.66 -21.82
CA HIS A 56 28.27 17.94 -22.31
C HIS A 56 27.48 19.20 -21.88
N PHE A 57 26.53 19.07 -20.95
CA PHE A 57 25.39 19.98 -20.89
C PHE A 57 25.52 21.29 -20.10
N ALA A 58 26.60 21.53 -19.36
CA ALA A 58 26.56 22.60 -18.34
C ALA A 58 27.12 23.98 -18.76
N ASN A 59 27.91 24.09 -19.85
CA ASN A 59 28.78 25.27 -20.00
C ASN A 59 28.40 26.29 -21.09
N ASP A 60 27.43 26.03 -21.97
CA ASP A 60 27.23 26.88 -23.17
C ASP A 60 25.97 27.76 -23.18
N LEU A 61 25.10 27.69 -22.17
CA LEU A 61 23.81 28.39 -22.19
C LEU A 61 23.82 29.83 -21.64
N ASN A 62 24.95 30.31 -21.10
CA ASN A 62 24.98 31.57 -20.33
C ASN A 62 25.39 32.84 -21.09
N HIS A 63 25.52 32.83 -22.42
CA HIS A 63 26.09 34.01 -23.11
C HIS A 63 25.39 34.60 -24.33
N ARG A 64 24.13 34.23 -24.64
CA ARG A 64 23.49 34.85 -25.81
C ARG A 64 21.97 34.76 -25.86
N TYR A 65 21.23 35.37 -24.93
CA TYR A 65 19.78 35.55 -25.13
C TYR A 65 19.26 36.93 -24.71
N PRO A 66 18.50 37.62 -25.59
CA PRO A 66 17.85 38.89 -25.28
C PRO A 66 16.70 38.71 -24.26
N SER A 67 16.33 39.80 -23.59
CA SER A 67 15.45 39.85 -22.41
C SER A 67 13.99 39.40 -22.61
N ASP A 68 13.58 39.04 -23.83
CA ASP A 68 12.17 39.04 -24.21
C ASP A 68 11.59 37.63 -24.43
N CYS A 69 12.15 36.61 -23.79
CA CYS A 69 11.66 35.24 -23.95
C CYS A 69 10.80 34.79 -22.75
N VAL A 70 9.58 34.32 -23.06
CA VAL A 70 8.58 33.86 -22.09
C VAL A 70 8.71 32.34 -21.94
N PRO A 71 8.67 31.82 -20.71
CA PRO A 71 8.70 30.38 -20.48
C PRO A 71 7.38 29.72 -20.94
N ILE A 72 7.48 28.72 -21.81
CA ILE A 72 6.34 27.93 -22.30
C ILE A 72 6.52 26.50 -21.80
N SER A 73 5.50 25.91 -21.19
CA SER A 73 5.56 24.50 -20.80
C SER A 73 5.58 23.60 -22.04
N ILE A 74 6.23 22.44 -21.94
CA ILE A 74 6.33 21.46 -23.03
C ILE A 74 4.93 21.09 -23.57
N ALA A 75 3.93 21.02 -22.69
CA ALA A 75 2.53 20.78 -23.07
C ALA A 75 1.96 21.88 -23.99
N ASN A 76 2.31 23.14 -23.74
CA ASN A 76 1.86 24.27 -24.56
C ASN A 76 2.63 24.37 -25.89
N ALA A 77 3.93 24.03 -25.90
CA ALA A 77 4.74 23.99 -27.12
C ALA A 77 4.30 22.87 -28.08
N LEU A 78 3.96 21.69 -27.53
CA LEU A 78 3.34 20.62 -28.30
C LEU A 78 1.97 21.05 -28.83
N GLY A 79 1.13 21.67 -27.97
CA GLY A 79 -0.19 22.16 -28.36
C GLY A 79 -0.16 23.17 -29.52
N THR A 80 0.80 24.10 -29.55
CA THR A 80 0.93 25.08 -30.64
C THR A 80 1.50 24.48 -31.91
N TYR A 81 2.43 23.52 -31.82
CA TYR A 81 2.94 22.79 -32.98
C TYR A 81 1.81 22.03 -33.68
N PHE A 82 0.96 21.33 -32.92
CA PHE A 82 -0.17 20.58 -33.46
C PHE A 82 -1.31 21.47 -33.97
N ALA A 83 -1.54 22.63 -33.37
CA ALA A 83 -2.53 23.59 -33.87
C ALA A 83 -2.12 24.25 -35.20
N SER A 84 -0.83 24.24 -35.55
CA SER A 84 -0.31 24.82 -36.80
C SER A 84 -0.35 23.87 -38.01
N SER A 85 -0.50 22.57 -37.78
CA SER A 85 -0.45 21.55 -38.83
C SER A 85 -1.83 21.20 -39.37
N ASN A 86 -2.36 22.00 -40.31
CA ASN A 86 -3.59 21.68 -41.06
C ASN A 86 -3.39 20.60 -42.15
N ASN A 87 -2.50 19.63 -41.96
CA ASN A 87 -2.19 18.61 -42.95
C ASN A 87 -2.84 17.27 -42.59
N LEU A 88 -3.56 16.67 -43.55
CA LEU A 88 -4.17 15.32 -43.49
C LEU A 88 -3.19 14.21 -43.04
N VAL A 89 -1.88 14.40 -43.21
CA VAL A 89 -0.85 13.45 -42.76
C VAL A 89 -0.72 13.42 -41.22
N ALA A 90 -1.07 14.51 -40.53
CA ALA A 90 -1.00 14.58 -39.07
C ALA A 90 -2.09 13.73 -38.39
N SER A 91 -3.26 13.56 -39.02
CA SER A 91 -4.34 12.73 -38.47
C SER A 91 -4.03 11.23 -38.53
N ASP A 92 -3.33 10.78 -39.57
CA ASP A 92 -2.99 9.36 -39.74
C ASP A 92 -1.88 8.95 -38.75
N ILE A 93 -0.85 9.80 -38.58
CA ILE A 93 0.19 9.61 -37.56
C ILE A 93 -0.41 9.66 -36.15
N TYR A 94 -1.43 10.49 -35.93
CA TYR A 94 -2.14 10.59 -34.66
C TYR A 94 -2.96 9.32 -34.34
N GLN A 95 -3.66 8.75 -35.32
CA GLN A 95 -4.40 7.50 -35.11
C GLN A 95 -3.48 6.31 -34.82
N GLU A 96 -2.37 6.19 -35.55
CA GLU A 96 -1.38 5.13 -35.33
C GLU A 96 -0.68 5.26 -33.96
N SER A 97 -0.34 6.48 -33.56
CA SER A 97 0.26 6.73 -32.24
C SER A 97 -0.73 6.48 -31.09
N LEU A 98 -2.01 6.87 -31.22
CA LEU A 98 -3.05 6.55 -30.24
C LEU A 98 -3.28 5.03 -30.12
N TYR A 99 -3.25 4.30 -31.22
CA TYR A 99 -3.41 2.84 -31.23
C TYR A 99 -2.25 2.16 -30.48
N LEU A 100 -1.01 2.59 -30.74
CA LEU A 100 0.19 2.12 -30.03
C LEU A 100 0.11 2.39 -28.52
N VAL A 101 -0.24 3.61 -28.12
CA VAL A 101 -0.38 3.98 -26.70
C VAL A 101 -1.49 3.17 -26.02
N SER A 102 -2.63 2.97 -26.68
CA SER A 102 -3.73 2.15 -26.17
C SER A 102 -3.32 0.70 -25.93
N ASN A 103 -2.56 0.10 -26.86
CA ASN A 103 -2.09 -1.27 -26.74
C ASN A 103 -1.04 -1.43 -25.64
N ILE A 104 -0.12 -0.48 -25.51
CA ILE A 104 0.86 -0.45 -24.42
C ILE A 104 0.13 -0.37 -23.08
N PHE A 105 -0.84 0.54 -22.94
CA PHE A 105 -1.61 0.68 -21.70
C PHE A 105 -2.41 -0.58 -21.34
N LYS A 106 -3.09 -1.20 -22.31
CA LYS A 106 -3.80 -2.48 -22.13
C LYS A 106 -2.86 -3.61 -21.69
N SER A 107 -1.67 -3.70 -22.28
CA SER A 107 -0.68 -4.73 -21.94
C SER A 107 -0.14 -4.57 -20.51
N HIS A 108 0.13 -3.34 -20.06
CA HIS A 108 0.57 -3.09 -18.69
C HIS A 108 -0.55 -3.35 -17.68
N LEU A 109 -1.81 -3.04 -18.02
CA LEU A 109 -2.96 -3.31 -17.18
C LEU A 109 -3.21 -4.82 -17.00
N THR A 110 -3.01 -5.64 -18.04
CA THR A 110 -3.16 -7.09 -17.93
C THR A 110 -1.99 -7.75 -17.18
N ILE A 111 -0.75 -7.28 -17.37
CA ILE A 111 0.42 -7.78 -16.63
C ILE A 111 0.29 -7.49 -15.14
N THR A 112 -0.15 -6.28 -14.76
CA THR A 112 -0.39 -5.96 -13.35
C THR A 112 -1.52 -6.80 -12.78
N SER A 113 -2.65 -6.92 -13.48
CA SER A 113 -3.78 -7.75 -13.02
C SER A 113 -3.40 -9.23 -12.82
N THR A 114 -2.70 -9.84 -13.79
CA THR A 114 -2.30 -11.26 -13.71
C THR A 114 -1.28 -11.53 -12.62
N THR A 115 -0.30 -10.63 -12.41
CA THR A 115 0.66 -10.74 -11.31
C THR A 115 0.01 -10.59 -9.94
N PHE A 116 -0.96 -9.67 -9.78
CA PHE A 116 -1.74 -9.55 -8.54
C PHE A 116 -2.56 -10.82 -8.24
N LEU A 117 -3.22 -11.40 -9.25
CA LEU A 117 -3.98 -12.65 -9.08
C LEU A 117 -3.07 -13.83 -8.69
N PHE A 118 -1.87 -13.90 -9.26
CA PHE A 118 -0.89 -14.93 -8.88
C PHE A 118 -0.43 -14.78 -7.42
N VAL A 119 -0.20 -13.55 -6.96
CA VAL A 119 0.16 -13.28 -5.55
C VAL A 119 -0.96 -13.71 -4.61
N ILE A 120 -2.22 -13.37 -4.89
CA ILE A 120 -3.35 -13.74 -4.02
C ILE A 120 -3.55 -15.26 -3.97
N THR A 121 -3.44 -15.94 -5.11
CA THR A 121 -3.63 -17.40 -5.18
C THR A 121 -2.53 -18.19 -4.50
N VAL A 122 -1.28 -17.71 -4.52
CA VAL A 122 -0.16 -18.37 -3.84
C VAL A 122 -0.08 -18.01 -2.35
N PHE A 123 -0.19 -16.73 -2.01
CA PHE A 123 0.01 -16.27 -0.63
C PHE A 123 -1.27 -16.31 0.21
N GLY A 124 -2.45 -16.18 -0.39
CA GLY A 124 -3.74 -16.23 0.31
C GLY A 124 -3.95 -17.54 1.09
N PRO A 125 -3.72 -18.73 0.50
CA PRO A 125 -3.82 -20.00 1.22
C PRO A 125 -2.84 -20.10 2.40
N ILE A 126 -1.61 -19.59 2.23
CA ILE A 126 -0.59 -19.60 3.28
C ILE A 126 -1.05 -18.76 4.47
N ALA A 127 -1.54 -17.54 4.21
CA ALA A 127 -2.09 -16.66 5.25
C ALA A 127 -3.26 -17.34 6.00
N ALA A 128 -4.22 -17.94 5.26
CA ALA A 128 -5.35 -18.64 5.86
C ALA A 128 -4.95 -19.84 6.74
N ILE A 129 -3.91 -20.60 6.35
CA ILE A 129 -3.37 -21.71 7.14
C ILE A 129 -2.72 -21.18 8.43
N LEU A 130 -1.93 -20.10 8.34
CA LEU A 130 -1.29 -19.49 9.50
C LEU A 130 -2.34 -18.96 10.48
N GLU A 131 -3.36 -18.25 10.01
CA GLU A 131 -4.45 -17.76 10.85
C GLU A 131 -5.16 -18.90 11.59
N LYS A 132 -5.50 -20.00 10.90
CA LYS A 132 -6.10 -21.17 11.53
C LYS A 132 -5.22 -21.76 12.64
N LYS A 133 -3.90 -21.83 12.42
CA LYS A 133 -2.94 -22.29 13.45
C LYS A 133 -2.90 -21.34 14.64
N PHE A 134 -2.82 -20.03 14.42
CA PHE A 134 -2.81 -19.02 15.48
C PHE A 134 -4.10 -19.04 16.31
N TRP A 135 -5.27 -19.17 15.66
CA TRP A 135 -6.56 -19.31 16.34
C TRP A 135 -6.62 -20.56 17.21
N LYS A 136 -6.10 -21.69 16.71
CA LYS A 136 -6.04 -22.94 17.49
C LYS A 136 -5.19 -22.77 18.74
N ILE A 137 -4.04 -22.09 18.65
CA ILE A 137 -3.16 -21.83 19.80
C ILE A 137 -3.83 -20.89 20.80
N LYS A 138 -4.44 -19.79 20.33
CA LYS A 138 -5.11 -18.80 21.18
C LYS A 138 -6.27 -19.40 21.96
N ASN A 139 -6.98 -20.37 21.39
CA ASN A 139 -8.14 -21.01 22.00
C ASN A 139 -7.82 -22.28 22.80
N GLN A 140 -6.54 -22.61 23.01
CA GLN A 140 -6.19 -23.73 23.90
C GLN A 140 -6.60 -23.43 25.34
N ARG A 141 -7.32 -24.37 25.95
CA ARG A 141 -7.71 -24.29 27.36
C ARG A 141 -6.45 -24.24 28.23
N LYS A 142 -6.31 -23.19 29.02
CA LYS A 142 -5.22 -23.09 29.99
C LYS A 142 -5.69 -23.60 31.34
N SER A 143 -4.95 -24.53 31.93
CA SER A 143 -5.20 -24.97 33.31
C SER A 143 -4.89 -23.84 34.30
N PHE A 144 -5.67 -23.74 35.37
CA PHE A 144 -5.34 -22.83 36.47
C PHE A 144 -4.14 -23.34 37.26
N THR A 145 -3.13 -22.49 37.46
CA THR A 145 -1.99 -22.77 38.35
C THR A 145 -2.46 -22.86 39.80
N GLN A 146 -1.71 -23.57 40.65
CA GLN A 146 -2.04 -23.69 42.08
C GLN A 146 -2.11 -22.32 42.78
N LEU A 147 -1.20 -21.41 42.43
CA LEU A 147 -1.18 -20.04 42.96
C LEU A 147 -2.47 -19.27 42.60
N THR A 148 -2.92 -19.37 41.35
CA THR A 148 -4.18 -18.74 40.93
C THR A 148 -5.37 -19.36 41.66
N ARG A 149 -5.42 -20.69 41.80
CA ARG A 149 -6.47 -21.38 42.57
C ARG A 149 -6.54 -20.87 44.01
N LYS A 150 -5.40 -20.78 44.70
CA LYS A 150 -5.29 -20.24 46.07
C LYS A 150 -5.78 -18.79 46.14
N ARG A 151 -5.34 -17.92 45.22
CA ARG A 151 -5.76 -16.51 45.17
C ARG A 151 -7.27 -16.34 44.94
N ILE A 152 -7.88 -17.17 44.10
CA ILE A 152 -9.33 -17.16 43.85
C ILE A 152 -10.07 -17.56 45.13
N LEU A 153 -9.66 -18.65 45.78
CA LEU A 153 -10.27 -19.13 47.02
C LEU A 153 -10.16 -18.11 48.15
N THR A 154 -8.98 -17.52 48.35
CA THR A 154 -8.78 -16.45 49.34
C THR A 154 -9.68 -15.25 49.05
N LYS A 155 -9.74 -14.79 47.79
CA LYS A 155 -10.59 -13.66 47.38
C LYS A 155 -12.08 -13.94 47.63
N GLN A 156 -12.51 -15.18 47.43
CA GLN A 156 -13.89 -15.62 47.66
C GLN A 156 -14.17 -16.10 49.09
N LYS A 157 -13.20 -15.97 50.01
CA LYS A 157 -13.31 -16.44 51.40
C LYS A 157 -13.75 -17.90 51.50
N ASN A 158 -13.22 -18.77 50.63
CA ASN A 158 -13.59 -20.19 50.51
C ASN A 158 -15.10 -20.44 50.29
N ARG A 159 -15.80 -19.52 49.62
CA ARG A 159 -17.23 -19.64 49.29
C ARG A 159 -17.47 -19.68 47.79
N CYS A 160 -18.55 -20.34 47.40
CA CYS A 160 -19.01 -20.40 46.02
C CYS A 160 -19.37 -19.01 45.52
N ALA A 161 -18.87 -18.62 44.33
CA ALA A 161 -19.17 -17.30 43.76
C ALA A 161 -20.66 -17.10 43.40
N HIS A 162 -21.42 -18.19 43.19
CA HIS A 162 -22.83 -18.11 42.83
C HIS A 162 -23.76 -18.22 44.05
N CYS A 163 -23.59 -19.27 44.88
CA CYS A 163 -24.53 -19.56 45.98
C CYS A 163 -24.00 -19.20 47.38
N ASN A 164 -22.79 -18.65 47.47
CA ASN A 164 -22.13 -18.20 48.72
C ASN A 164 -21.96 -19.26 49.83
N ARG A 165 -22.21 -20.54 49.54
CA ARG A 165 -21.95 -21.66 50.44
C ARG A 165 -20.45 -21.93 50.57
N ILE A 166 -20.02 -22.42 51.73
CA ILE A 166 -18.63 -22.84 51.97
C ILE A 166 -18.29 -23.99 51.03
N LEU A 167 -17.11 -23.92 50.41
CA LEU A 167 -16.63 -24.91 49.46
C LEU A 167 -15.82 -25.99 50.18
N VAL A 168 -16.32 -27.24 50.14
CA VAL A 168 -15.56 -28.44 50.52
C VAL A 168 -14.92 -29.06 49.27
N VAL A 169 -15.67 -29.13 48.18
CA VAL A 169 -15.21 -29.51 46.84
C VAL A 169 -15.33 -28.29 45.93
N VAL A 170 -14.28 -28.01 45.17
CA VAL A 170 -14.14 -26.77 44.38
C VAL A 170 -13.94 -27.10 42.91
N ASP A 171 -14.81 -26.55 42.07
CA ASP A 171 -14.58 -26.46 40.63
C ASP A 171 -14.19 -25.02 40.25
N PHE A 172 -13.16 -24.88 39.42
CA PHE A 172 -12.72 -23.58 38.92
C PHE A 172 -13.24 -23.35 37.51
N ASP A 173 -13.80 -22.17 37.28
CA ASP A 173 -14.40 -21.77 36.00
C ASP A 173 -14.03 -20.34 35.62
N HIS A 174 -14.12 -20.05 34.32
CA HIS A 174 -13.94 -18.72 33.75
C HIS A 174 -15.30 -18.03 33.64
N LYS A 175 -15.44 -16.80 34.17
CA LYS A 175 -16.69 -16.03 34.18
C LYS A 175 -17.21 -15.78 32.77
N ASN A 176 -16.36 -15.22 31.91
CA ASN A 176 -16.67 -14.88 30.51
C ASN A 176 -16.70 -16.09 29.56
N GLY A 177 -16.42 -17.31 30.04
CA GLY A 177 -16.38 -18.52 29.20
C GLY A 177 -15.11 -18.67 28.34
N ASN A 178 -14.24 -17.65 28.28
CA ASN A 178 -12.96 -17.73 27.60
C ASN A 178 -11.97 -18.57 28.42
N ARG A 179 -11.77 -19.81 27.97
CA ARG A 179 -10.91 -20.82 28.61
C ARG A 179 -9.40 -20.52 28.54
N ALA A 180 -9.00 -19.50 27.78
CA ALA A 180 -7.62 -19.05 27.66
C ALA A 180 -7.29 -17.86 28.58
N ASP A 181 -8.30 -17.19 29.15
CA ASP A 181 -8.14 -15.99 29.98
C ASP A 181 -8.05 -16.34 31.47
N ASN A 182 -6.83 -16.65 31.92
CA ASN A 182 -6.51 -16.98 33.31
C ASN A 182 -6.30 -15.76 34.23
N ARG A 183 -6.67 -14.54 33.81
CA ARG A 183 -6.61 -13.36 34.69
C ARG A 183 -7.54 -13.57 35.88
N GLN A 184 -7.05 -13.29 37.09
CA GLN A 184 -7.79 -13.55 38.34
C GLN A 184 -9.20 -12.93 38.38
N VAL A 185 -9.41 -11.79 37.69
CA VAL A 185 -10.72 -11.13 37.58
C VAL A 185 -11.76 -12.00 36.87
N ASN A 186 -11.32 -12.80 35.89
CA ASN A 186 -12.15 -13.69 35.10
C ASN A 186 -12.31 -15.08 35.74
N CYS A 187 -11.47 -15.45 36.68
CA CYS A 187 -11.56 -16.75 37.34
C CYS A 187 -12.55 -16.73 38.51
N GLN A 188 -13.21 -17.85 38.76
CA GLN A 188 -14.07 -18.04 39.94
C GLN A 188 -14.06 -19.48 40.44
N ALA A 189 -14.28 -19.65 41.74
CA ALA A 189 -14.49 -20.95 42.38
C ALA A 189 -15.99 -21.19 42.60
N LEU A 190 -16.48 -22.35 42.18
CA LEU A 190 -17.87 -22.76 42.25
C LEU A 190 -17.98 -24.12 42.96
N CYS A 191 -19.13 -24.38 43.56
CA CYS A 191 -19.46 -25.74 43.99
C CYS A 191 -19.88 -26.59 42.76
N PRO A 192 -19.79 -27.92 42.85
CA PRO A 192 -20.12 -28.81 41.72
C PRO A 192 -21.51 -28.56 41.13
N ASN A 193 -22.50 -28.30 41.98
CA ASN A 193 -23.87 -28.03 41.54
C ASN A 193 -23.97 -26.72 40.73
N CYS A 194 -23.41 -25.62 41.23
CA CYS A 194 -23.44 -24.34 40.50
C CYS A 194 -22.61 -24.40 39.21
N HIS A 195 -21.50 -25.13 39.22
CA HIS A 195 -20.69 -25.33 38.02
C HIS A 195 -21.43 -26.15 36.96
N ALA A 196 -22.14 -27.21 37.35
CA ALA A 196 -22.95 -28.03 36.45
C ALA A 196 -24.13 -27.23 35.84
N ILE A 197 -24.85 -26.45 36.66
CA ILE A 197 -25.93 -25.57 36.19
C ILE A 197 -25.40 -24.58 35.14
N LYS A 198 -24.31 -23.88 35.47
CA LYS A 198 -23.69 -22.90 34.55
C LYS A 198 -23.23 -23.55 33.25
N THR A 199 -22.67 -24.75 33.32
CA THR A 199 -22.24 -25.49 32.12
C THR A 199 -23.41 -25.85 31.22
N ARG A 200 -24.53 -26.33 31.80
CA ARG A 200 -25.75 -26.64 31.03
C ARG A 200 -26.36 -25.39 30.39
N GLN A 201 -26.44 -24.28 31.12
CA GLN A 201 -26.95 -23.00 30.60
C GLN A 201 -26.18 -22.55 29.36
N ARG A 202 -24.84 -22.56 29.42
CA ARG A 202 -23.99 -22.24 28.26
C ARG A 202 -24.22 -23.16 27.06
N THR A 203 -24.45 -24.45 27.29
CA THR A 203 -24.74 -25.39 26.20
C THR A 203 -26.08 -25.08 25.52
N ILE A 204 -27.09 -24.64 26.28
CA ILE A 204 -28.38 -24.23 25.71
C ILE A 204 -28.21 -22.94 24.91
N GLU A 205 -27.55 -21.92 25.48
CA GLU A 205 -27.28 -20.64 24.81
C GLU A 205 -26.50 -20.82 23.50
N SER A 206 -25.59 -21.78 23.42
CA SER A 206 -24.82 -22.04 22.18
C SER A 206 -25.62 -22.70 21.05
N LYS A 207 -26.84 -23.17 21.33
CA LYS A 207 -27.71 -23.84 20.35
C LYS A 207 -28.83 -22.96 19.80
N ILE A 208 -29.05 -21.80 20.43
CA ILE A 208 -30.03 -20.79 20.01
C ILE A 208 -29.31 -19.80 19.10
#